data_AF-A0A8X6K742-F1
#
_entry.id   AF-A0A8X6K742-F1
#
_cell.length_a   1.000
_cell.length_b   1.000
_cell.length_c   1.000
_cell.angle_alpha   90.00
_cell.angle_beta   90.00
_cell.angle_gamma   90.00
#
_symmetry.space_group_name_H-M   'P 1'
#
loop_
_entity.id
_entity.type
_entity.pdbx_description
1 polymer ?
#
loop_
_entity_poly.entity_id
_entity_poly.type
_entity_poly.pdbx_seq_one_letter_code
_entity_poly.pdbx_strand_id
1 'polypeptide(L)'
;MIHGPCGTLDIVSPCRNNGKCTKRFSKPCQSDTITNIDGYPSYRRRDVDNGDQSFELRLSNGVRVDIDNFWVVPYSPLLCKAYK
;
A
#
# COMPACT_ATOMS: atom_id res chain seq x y z
N MET A 1 9.38 1.06 -1.79
CA MET A 1 8.64 0.61 -2.99
C MET A 1 7.18 1.05 -2.83
N ILE A 2 6.54 1.55 -3.89
CA ILE A 2 5.14 1.99 -3.86
C ILE A 2 4.29 0.92 -4.55
N HIS A 3 3.17 0.55 -3.93
CA HIS A 3 2.14 -0.25 -4.58
C HIS A 3 1.40 0.65 -5.56
N GLY A 4 1.36 0.27 -6.84
CA GLY A 4 0.58 1.00 -7.82
C GLY A 4 -0.91 1.01 -7.46
N PRO A 5 -1.68 2.04 -7.87
CA PRO A 5 -3.13 2.04 -7.77
C PRO A 5 -3.72 0.76 -8.35
N CYS A 6 -4.75 0.24 -7.70
CA CYS A 6 -5.41 -1.00 -8.10
C CYS A 6 -6.84 -1.06 -7.56
N GLY A 7 -7.55 -2.13 -7.87
CA GLY A 7 -8.93 -2.32 -7.40
C GLY A 7 -9.88 -1.44 -8.22
N THR A 8 -10.51 -0.46 -7.59
CA THR A 8 -11.41 0.48 -8.26
C THR A 8 -10.67 1.56 -9.03
N LEU A 9 -9.43 1.89 -8.62
CA LEU A 9 -8.60 2.92 -9.26
C LEU A 9 -7.94 2.44 -10.55
N ASP A 10 -7.65 1.14 -10.61
CA ASP A 10 -7.13 0.49 -11.80
C ASP A 10 -7.61 -0.97 -11.86
N ILE A 11 -8.36 -1.28 -12.92
CA ILE A 11 -8.99 -2.58 -13.11
C ILE A 11 -8.05 -3.60 -13.74
N VAL A 12 -6.97 -3.16 -14.39
CA VAL A 12 -6.02 -4.04 -15.10
C VAL A 12 -4.87 -4.51 -14.21
N SER A 13 -4.79 -4.02 -12.96
CA SER A 13 -3.70 -4.38 -12.06
C SER A 13 -3.71 -5.88 -11.71
N PRO A 14 -2.53 -6.55 -11.73
CA PRO A 14 -2.45 -8.01 -11.56
C PRO A 14 -2.80 -8.48 -10.14
N CYS A 15 -2.76 -7.59 -9.15
CA CYS A 15 -3.10 -7.92 -7.77
C CYS A 15 -4.61 -7.97 -7.50
N ARG A 16 -5.46 -7.60 -8.47
CA ARG A 16 -6.91 -7.51 -8.29
C ARG A 16 -7.59 -8.88 -8.37
N ASN A 17 -8.50 -9.15 -7.44
CA ASN A 17 -9.43 -10.28 -7.49
C ASN A 17 -10.81 -9.82 -6.99
N ASN A 18 -11.89 -10.15 -7.72
CA ASN A 18 -13.26 -9.71 -7.41
C ASN A 18 -13.41 -8.21 -7.10
N GLY A 19 -12.74 -7.36 -7.89
CA GLY A 19 -12.80 -5.91 -7.73
C GLY A 19 -11.94 -5.33 -6.59
N LYS A 20 -11.29 -6.17 -5.79
CA LYS A 20 -10.50 -5.76 -4.62
C LYS A 20 -9.01 -6.12 -4.79
N CYS A 21 -8.14 -5.35 -4.17
CA CYS A 21 -6.72 -5.68 -4.09
C CYS A 21 -6.52 -6.90 -3.17
N THR A 22 -5.96 -7.99 -3.69
CA THR A 22 -5.62 -9.18 -2.90
C THR A 22 -4.60 -8.91 -1.80
N LYS A 23 -3.77 -7.87 -1.97
CA LYS A 23 -2.79 -7.41 -0.98
C LYS A 23 -3.36 -6.39 0.00
N ARG A 24 -4.66 -6.06 -0.10
CA ARG A 24 -5.40 -5.15 0.78
C ARG A 24 -4.77 -3.75 0.84
N PHE A 25 -4.50 -3.16 -0.33
CA PHE A 25 -4.15 -1.75 -0.48
C PHE A 25 -5.38 -0.92 -0.85
N SER A 26 -5.46 0.36 -0.47
CA SER A 26 -4.51 1.09 0.38
C SER A 26 -4.52 0.59 1.84
N LYS A 27 -3.41 0.76 2.57
CA LYS A 27 -3.32 0.32 3.98
C LYS A 27 -3.88 1.40 4.90
N PRO A 28 -4.60 1.04 5.98
CA PRO A 28 -5.06 2.03 6.95
C PRO A 28 -3.88 2.74 7.63
N CYS A 29 -4.13 3.97 8.08
CA CYS A 29 -3.25 4.69 9.01
C CYS A 29 -3.10 3.86 10.29
N GLN A 30 -1.90 3.88 10.85
CA GLN A 30 -1.59 3.12 12.06
C GLN A 30 -0.55 3.86 12.88
N SER A 31 -0.85 4.16 14.14
CA SER A 31 0.06 4.91 15.02
C SER A 31 1.29 4.10 15.43
N ASP A 32 1.19 2.77 15.48
CA ASP A 32 2.21 1.88 16.03
C ASP A 32 2.37 0.60 15.20
N THR A 33 3.53 -0.05 15.26
CA THR A 33 3.69 -1.36 14.63
C THR A 33 3.07 -2.43 15.53
N ILE A 34 2.03 -3.12 15.04
CA ILE A 34 1.30 -4.13 15.82
C ILE A 34 1.50 -5.51 15.19
N THR A 35 1.84 -6.50 16.02
CA THR A 35 1.87 -7.90 15.59
C THR A 35 0.45 -8.41 15.41
N ASN A 36 0.11 -8.89 14.22
CA ASN A 36 -1.22 -9.42 13.92
C ASN A 36 -1.29 -10.94 14.10
N ILE A 37 -2.50 -11.48 14.24
CA ILE A 37 -2.77 -12.91 14.47
C ILE A 37 -2.34 -13.76 13.27
N ASP A 38 -2.33 -13.19 12.07
CA ASP A 38 -1.88 -13.85 10.83
C ASP A 38 -0.35 -13.93 10.69
N GLY A 39 0.41 -13.49 11.71
CA GLY A 39 1.87 -13.56 11.74
C GLY A 39 2.57 -12.45 10.96
N TYR A 40 1.83 -11.55 10.30
CA TYR A 40 2.40 -10.39 9.61
C TYR A 40 2.22 -9.11 10.41
N PRO A 41 3.28 -8.34 10.67
CA PRO A 41 3.15 -7.08 11.41
C PRO A 41 2.39 -6.04 10.58
N SER A 42 1.45 -5.36 11.22
CA SER A 42 0.83 -4.14 10.70
C SER A 42 1.72 -2.96 11.09
N TYR A 43 2.53 -2.47 10.16
CA TYR A 43 3.47 -1.39 10.39
C TYR A 43 2.78 -0.05 10.67
N ARG A 44 3.43 0.77 11.50
CA ARG A 44 3.11 2.19 11.69
C ARG A 44 3.10 2.93 10.34
N ARG A 45 2.04 3.68 10.07
CA ARG A 45 1.85 4.57 8.91
C ARG A 45 1.19 5.85 9.37
N ARG A 46 1.82 6.99 9.08
CA ARG A 46 1.24 8.32 9.32
C ARG A 46 0.44 8.76 8.10
N ASP A 47 -0.60 9.55 8.34
CA ASP A 47 -1.33 10.28 7.30
C ASP A 47 -0.67 11.64 7.02
N VAL A 48 -1.15 12.30 5.97
CA VAL A 48 -0.66 13.61 5.51
C VAL A 48 -0.79 14.67 6.60
N ASP A 49 -1.90 14.65 7.37
CA ASP A 49 -2.15 15.60 8.45
C ASP A 49 -1.13 15.47 9.60
N ASN A 50 -0.53 14.29 9.79
CA ASN A 50 0.49 14.01 10.80
C ASN A 50 1.93 14.06 10.26
N GLY A 51 2.16 14.84 9.20
CA GLY A 51 3.49 15.12 8.66
C GLY A 51 3.98 14.10 7.63
N ASP A 52 3.07 13.39 6.97
CA ASP A 52 3.38 12.62 5.76
C ASP A 52 3.34 13.50 4.50
N GLN A 53 3.92 13.00 3.41
CA GLN A 53 3.88 13.64 2.09
C GLN A 53 3.03 12.82 1.13
N SER A 54 2.24 13.50 0.31
CA SER A 54 1.55 12.91 -0.83
C SER A 54 2.08 13.46 -2.14
N PHE A 55 1.93 12.68 -3.22
CA PHE A 55 2.19 13.12 -4.58
C PHE A 55 1.12 12.61 -5.53
N GLU A 56 0.80 13.41 -6.56
CA GLU A 56 -0.18 13.02 -7.57
C GLU A 56 0.48 12.09 -8.60
N LEU A 57 -0.07 10.88 -8.76
CA LEU A 57 0.27 9.96 -9.83
C LEU A 57 -0.79 10.01 -10.91
N ARG A 58 -0.37 10.27 -12.16
CA ARG A 58 -1.24 10.16 -13.34
C ARG A 58 -1.14 8.76 -13.94
N LEU A 59 -2.25 8.05 -13.92
CA LEU A 59 -2.39 6.74 -14.55
C LEU A 59 -2.53 6.87 -16.07
N SER A 60 -2.24 5.77 -16.78
CA SER A 60 -2.31 5.70 -18.25
C SER A 60 -3.71 5.96 -18.80
N ASN A 61 -4.75 5.64 -18.02
CA ASN A 61 -6.16 5.94 -18.31
C ASN A 61 -6.55 7.41 -18.06
N GLY A 62 -5.60 8.27 -17.67
CA GLY A 62 -5.82 9.69 -17.39
C GLY A 62 -6.30 10.00 -15.98
N VAL A 63 -6.60 8.99 -15.16
CA VAL A 63 -7.00 9.17 -13.74
C VAL A 63 -5.82 9.69 -12.93
N ARG A 64 -6.08 10.67 -12.07
CA ARG A 64 -5.11 11.19 -11.10
C ARG A 64 -5.40 10.57 -9.73
N VAL A 65 -4.35 10.09 -9.08
CA VAL A 65 -4.45 9.43 -7.78
C VAL A 65 -3.41 10.03 -6.86
N ASP A 66 -3.82 10.47 -5.67
CA ASP A 66 -2.90 10.87 -4.62
C ASP A 66 -2.29 9.63 -3.97
N ILE A 67 -0.95 9.60 -3.95
CA ILE A 67 -0.16 8.54 -3.38
C ILE A 67 0.56 9.07 -2.15
N ASP A 68 0.26 8.46 -1.01
CA ASP A 68 0.84 8.72 0.30
C ASP A 68 1.40 7.41 0.93
N ASN A 69 1.74 7.42 2.22
CA ASN A 69 2.22 6.23 2.91
C ASN A 69 1.23 5.06 2.93
N PHE A 70 -0.05 5.23 2.60
CA PHE A 70 -0.97 4.09 2.55
C PHE A 70 -0.65 3.13 1.40
N TRP A 71 0.14 3.57 0.42
CA TRP A 71 0.56 2.79 -0.74
C TRP A 71 1.95 2.19 -0.59
N VAL A 72 2.71 2.51 0.47
CA VAL A 72 4.08 2.01 0.63
C VAL A 72 4.09 0.50 0.89
N VAL A 73 4.89 -0.23 0.11
CA VAL A 73 5.23 -1.64 0.38
C VAL A 73 6.45 -1.66 1.30
N PRO A 74 6.35 -2.19 2.53
CA PRO A 74 7.50 -2.32 3.42
C PRO A 74 8.56 -3.20 2.75
N TYR A 75 9.80 -2.74 2.79
CA TYR A 75 10.92 -3.48 2.24
C TYR A 75 11.92 -3.80 3.36
N SER A 76 12.14 -5.09 3.58
CA SER A 76 13.19 -5.57 4.47
C SER A 76 14.04 -6.56 3.69
N PRO A 77 15.28 -6.22 3.30
CA PRO A 77 16.16 -7.12 2.57
C PRO A 77 16.31 -8.48 3.25
N LEU A 78 16.39 -8.49 4.59
CA LEU A 78 16.51 -9.70 5.39
C LEU A 78 15.27 -10.59 5.25
N LEU A 79 14.07 -10.04 5.41
CA LEU A 79 12.83 -10.82 5.32
C LEU A 79 12.57 -11.29 3.90
N CYS A 80 12.82 -10.45 2.89
CA CYS A 80 12.71 -10.83 1.48
C CYS A 80 13.70 -11.93 1.06
N LYS A 81 14.86 -12.02 1.74
CA LYS A 81 15.83 -13.10 1.51
C LYS A 81 15.48 -14.38 2.26
N ALA A 82 14.88 -14.27 3.45
CA ALA A 82 14.56 -15.40 4.31
C ALA A 82 13.29 -16.16 3.88
N TYR A 83 12.31 -15.46 3.30
CA TYR A 83 11.00 -16.03 2.93
C TYR A 83 10.72 -15.80 1.43
N LYS A 84 10.33 -16.86 0.72
CA LYS A 84 9.96 -16.84 -0.71
C LYS A 84 8.46 -16.98 -0.89
#